data_AF-W1RW30-F1
#
_entry.id   AF-W1RW30-F1
#
_cell.length_a   1.000
_cell.length_b   1.000
_cell.length_c   1.000
_cell.angle_alpha   90.00
_cell.angle_beta   90.00
_cell.angle_gamma   90.00
#
_symmetry.space_group_name_H-M   'P 1'
#
loop_
_entity.id
_entity.type
_entity.pdbx_description
1 polymer ?
#
loop_
_entity_poly.entity_id
_entity_poly.type
_entity_poly.pdbx_seq_one_letter_code
_entity_poly.pdbx_strand_id
1 'polypeptide(L)'
;PLAGGPTAAVRFQPCGDKPRAVVFDADETLLWNVGFEYWAARTGRGYDRAVWTDWERTGHPVAMPGAVEALARLRAAGITPVVNTNRSSASAAQTAAALEAAGLGHFVHGDTLLLQGDDDAGSGKDKRRATIAARYCVVAMAGDNLGDFSDQFNAKDVPLAQRRDLAAAQGIEGSVSALWGRGWFLMPNPVYGPSIAGDIDTIFPPEWRWMPTQGEQ
;
A
#
# COMPACT_ATOMS: atom_id res chain seq x y z
N PRO A 1 -13.46 3.96 7.20
CA PRO A 1 -13.27 2.76 8.05
C PRO A 1 -14.43 1.76 7.88
N LEU A 2 -14.09 0.49 7.70
CA LEU A 2 -15.00 -0.65 7.78
C LEU A 2 -15.46 -0.81 9.26
N ALA A 3 -16.75 -1.08 9.50
CA ALA A 3 -17.27 -1.30 10.85
C ALA A 3 -17.21 -2.80 11.21
N GLY A 4 -16.91 -3.12 12.47
CA GLY A 4 -16.74 -4.48 12.96
C GLY A 4 -18.00 -5.36 12.84
N GLY A 5 -17.77 -6.63 12.46
CA GLY A 5 -18.75 -7.66 12.12
C GLY A 5 -18.38 -8.35 10.80
N PRO A 6 -18.82 -9.60 10.53
CA PRO A 6 -18.36 -10.42 9.39
C PRO A 6 -18.78 -9.90 8.00
N THR A 7 -19.24 -8.66 7.90
CA THR A 7 -19.60 -8.00 6.64
C THR A 7 -18.60 -6.90 6.34
N ALA A 8 -17.72 -7.15 5.36
CA ALA A 8 -16.76 -6.20 4.80
C ALA A 8 -17.45 -5.08 3.97
N ALA A 9 -18.44 -4.42 4.56
CA ALA A 9 -19.20 -3.35 3.89
C ALA A 9 -18.45 -2.03 4.01
N VAL A 10 -17.86 -1.58 2.90
CA VAL A 10 -17.15 -0.30 2.78
C VAL A 10 -18.14 0.85 2.95
N ARG A 11 -17.77 1.80 3.81
CA ARG A 11 -18.56 3.01 4.04
C ARG A 11 -17.93 4.18 3.29
N PHE A 12 -18.75 4.85 2.50
CA PHE A 12 -18.41 6.10 1.83
C PHE A 12 -18.91 7.29 2.64
N GLN A 13 -18.19 8.39 2.59
CA GLN A 13 -18.62 9.66 3.15
C GLN A 13 -18.90 10.66 2.02
N PRO A 14 -19.88 11.57 2.17
CA PRO A 14 -20.09 12.63 1.20
C PRO A 14 -18.84 13.49 1.04
N CYS A 15 -18.53 13.87 -0.20
CA CYS A 15 -17.34 14.70 -0.49
C CYS A 15 -17.50 16.16 -0.05
N GLY A 16 -18.72 16.70 -0.07
CA GLY A 16 -18.95 18.13 0.11
C GLY A 16 -18.11 18.94 -0.87
N ASP A 17 -17.54 20.05 -0.39
CA ASP A 17 -16.69 20.95 -1.19
C ASP A 17 -15.19 20.61 -1.11
N LYS A 18 -14.83 19.44 -0.53
CA LYS A 18 -13.42 19.06 -0.38
C LYS A 18 -12.76 18.82 -1.76
N PRO A 19 -11.50 19.24 -1.96
CA PRO A 19 -10.76 18.90 -3.17
C PRO A 19 -10.64 17.39 -3.34
N ARG A 20 -10.70 16.92 -4.59
CA ARG A 20 -10.58 15.49 -4.91
C ARG A 20 -9.13 15.03 -4.73
N ALA A 21 -8.95 13.83 -4.21
CA ALA A 21 -7.64 13.20 -4.09
C ALA A 21 -7.66 11.70 -4.41
N VAL A 22 -6.50 11.19 -4.81
CA VAL A 22 -6.20 9.75 -4.85
C VAL A 22 -5.10 9.49 -3.83
N VAL A 23 -5.31 8.49 -2.97
CA VAL A 23 -4.33 8.09 -1.95
C VAL A 23 -3.48 6.95 -2.49
N PHE A 24 -2.18 7.04 -2.36
CA PHE A 24 -1.22 6.04 -2.79
C PHE A 24 -0.40 5.56 -1.59
N ASP A 25 -0.09 4.27 -1.54
CA ASP A 25 1.16 3.87 -0.90
C ASP A 25 2.39 4.36 -1.70
N ALA A 26 3.57 4.39 -1.07
CA ALA A 26 4.81 4.72 -1.75
C ALA A 26 5.53 3.49 -2.30
N ASP A 27 5.88 2.52 -1.45
CA ASP A 27 6.84 1.47 -1.76
C ASP A 27 6.18 0.35 -2.57
N GLU A 28 6.78 -0.07 -3.67
CA GLU A 28 6.22 -1.04 -4.64
C GLU A 28 4.87 -0.60 -5.27
N THR A 29 4.50 0.66 -5.07
CA THR A 29 3.30 1.30 -5.63
C THR A 29 3.65 2.50 -6.52
N LEU A 30 4.30 3.52 -5.95
CA LEU A 30 4.80 4.68 -6.67
C LEU A 30 6.32 4.61 -6.90
N LEU A 31 7.05 4.16 -5.87
CA LEU A 31 8.48 3.96 -5.83
C LEU A 31 8.79 2.46 -5.97
N TRP A 32 9.78 2.13 -6.76
CA TRP A 32 10.31 0.78 -6.90
C TRP A 32 11.68 0.71 -6.23
N ASN A 33 11.79 -0.09 -5.18
CA ASN A 33 12.95 -0.19 -4.31
C ASN A 33 14.02 -1.18 -4.83
N VAL A 34 14.25 -1.20 -6.15
CA VAL A 34 15.15 -2.16 -6.83
C VAL A 34 16.56 -2.22 -6.25
N GLY A 35 17.08 -1.10 -5.71
CA GLY A 35 18.40 -1.07 -5.08
C GLY A 35 18.44 -1.83 -3.75
N PHE A 36 17.38 -1.71 -2.94
CA PHE A 36 17.23 -2.49 -1.71
C PHE A 36 17.07 -3.98 -2.04
N GLU A 37 16.22 -4.31 -3.01
CA GLU A 37 15.98 -5.70 -3.41
C GLU A 37 17.22 -6.37 -4.01
N TYR A 38 18.02 -5.62 -4.78
CA TYR A 38 19.33 -6.09 -5.23
C TYR A 38 20.25 -6.44 -4.05
N TRP A 39 20.35 -5.57 -3.04
CA TRP A 39 21.17 -5.81 -1.87
C TRP A 39 20.70 -7.04 -1.08
N ALA A 40 19.39 -7.17 -0.86
CA ALA A 40 18.78 -8.29 -0.16
C ALA A 40 19.07 -9.61 -0.89
N ALA A 41 18.82 -9.65 -2.20
CA ALA A 41 19.09 -10.82 -3.04
C ALA A 41 20.59 -11.19 -3.07
N ARG A 42 21.48 -10.20 -3.13
CA ARG A 42 22.94 -10.44 -3.22
C ARG A 42 23.55 -10.95 -1.93
N THR A 43 22.99 -10.55 -0.78
CA THR A 43 23.51 -10.87 0.56
C THR A 43 22.77 -12.00 1.25
N GLY A 44 21.59 -12.38 0.75
CA GLY A 44 20.69 -13.33 1.41
C GLY A 44 20.09 -12.79 2.71
N ARG A 45 20.21 -11.49 2.97
CA ARG A 45 19.65 -10.84 4.16
C ARG A 45 18.24 -10.35 3.84
N GLY A 46 17.30 -10.67 4.72
CA GLY A 46 15.95 -10.14 4.66
C GLY A 46 15.85 -8.71 5.17
N TYR A 47 14.62 -8.26 5.34
CA TYR A 47 14.30 -6.96 5.92
C TYR A 47 14.93 -6.78 7.31
N ASP A 48 15.68 -5.71 7.49
CA ASP A 48 16.15 -5.21 8.78
C ASP A 48 15.82 -3.71 8.87
N ARG A 49 15.31 -3.28 10.03
CA ARG A 49 14.87 -1.89 10.20
C ARG A 49 16.03 -0.90 10.06
N ALA A 50 17.21 -1.20 10.58
CA ALA A 50 18.34 -0.27 10.53
C ALA A 50 18.86 -0.13 9.09
N VAL A 51 18.96 -1.23 8.35
CA VAL A 51 19.33 -1.20 6.93
C VAL A 51 18.27 -0.47 6.10
N TRP A 52 16.98 -0.72 6.35
CA TRP A 52 15.91 -0.02 5.65
C TRP A 52 15.91 1.48 5.95
N THR A 53 16.15 1.89 7.20
CA THR A 53 16.30 3.31 7.53
C THR A 53 17.49 3.96 6.81
N ASP A 54 18.59 3.25 6.63
CA ASP A 54 19.71 3.74 5.80
C ASP A 54 19.32 3.85 4.32
N TRP A 55 18.57 2.87 3.79
CA TRP A 55 18.01 2.92 2.44
C TRP A 55 17.02 4.08 2.25
N GLU A 56 16.11 4.34 3.19
CA GLU A 56 15.20 5.50 3.11
C GLU A 56 15.97 6.83 3.01
N ARG A 57 17.16 6.88 3.62
CA ARG A 57 17.94 8.10 3.76
C ARG A 57 18.95 8.30 2.63
N THR A 58 19.48 7.21 2.08
CA THR A 58 20.60 7.23 1.11
C THR A 58 20.26 6.58 -0.22
N GLY A 59 19.19 5.79 -0.26
CA GLY A 59 18.75 5.05 -1.43
C GLY A 59 18.17 5.95 -2.51
N HIS A 60 18.17 5.40 -3.72
CA HIS A 60 17.65 6.05 -4.91
C HIS A 60 16.59 5.13 -5.55
N PRO A 61 15.39 5.02 -4.98
CA PRO A 61 14.30 4.30 -5.63
C PRO A 61 13.94 4.97 -6.95
N VAL A 62 13.45 4.18 -7.90
CA VAL A 62 12.97 4.69 -9.20
C VAL A 62 11.44 4.72 -9.20
N ALA A 63 10.82 5.45 -10.12
CA ALA A 63 9.37 5.39 -10.23
C ALA A 63 8.91 4.03 -10.75
N MET A 64 7.81 3.52 -10.19
CA MET A 64 7.09 2.38 -10.76
C MET A 64 6.62 2.72 -12.19
N PRO A 65 6.71 1.77 -13.15
CA PRO A 65 6.23 2.00 -14.50
C PRO A 65 4.79 2.51 -14.53
N GLY A 66 4.56 3.63 -15.23
CA GLY A 66 3.25 4.28 -15.33
C GLY A 66 2.91 5.25 -14.18
N ALA A 67 3.61 5.23 -13.04
CA ALA A 67 3.31 6.10 -11.91
C ALA A 67 3.47 7.60 -12.24
N VAL A 68 4.58 7.97 -12.91
CA VAL A 68 4.82 9.37 -13.33
C VAL A 68 3.69 9.89 -14.22
N GLU A 69 3.28 9.10 -15.22
CA GLU A 69 2.20 9.47 -16.15
C GLU A 69 0.86 9.55 -15.41
N ALA A 70 0.55 8.58 -14.55
CA ALA A 70 -0.68 8.55 -13.77
C ALA A 70 -0.81 9.80 -12.89
N LEU A 71 0.25 10.16 -12.15
CA LEU A 71 0.23 11.33 -11.29
C LEU A 71 0.14 12.64 -12.08
N ALA A 72 0.79 12.74 -13.25
CA ALA A 72 0.65 13.89 -14.13
C ALA A 72 -0.80 14.04 -14.62
N ARG A 73 -1.45 12.95 -15.04
CA ARG A 73 -2.85 12.94 -15.48
C ARG A 73 -3.82 13.32 -14.35
N LEU A 74 -3.58 12.84 -13.13
CA LEU A 74 -4.38 13.22 -11.95
C LEU A 74 -4.29 14.71 -11.68
N ARG A 75 -3.08 15.27 -11.64
CA ARG A 75 -2.86 16.70 -11.42
C ARG A 75 -3.50 17.55 -12.52
N ALA A 76 -3.38 17.14 -13.78
CA ALA A 76 -4.04 17.81 -14.91
C ALA A 76 -5.58 17.79 -14.81
N ALA A 77 -6.15 16.76 -14.17
CA ALA A 77 -7.58 16.65 -13.89
C ALA A 77 -8.02 17.39 -12.60
N GLY A 78 -7.11 18.11 -11.93
CA GLY A 78 -7.39 18.78 -10.66
C GLY A 78 -7.59 17.82 -9.48
N ILE A 79 -7.06 16.60 -9.58
CA ILE A 79 -7.12 15.59 -8.52
C ILE A 79 -5.74 15.53 -7.85
N THR A 80 -5.72 15.68 -6.52
CA THR A 80 -4.48 15.75 -5.75
C THR A 80 -3.96 14.35 -5.43
N PRO A 81 -2.75 13.96 -5.86
CA PRO A 81 -2.12 12.76 -5.33
C PRO A 81 -1.69 12.97 -3.87
N VAL A 82 -2.00 12.01 -3.01
CA VAL A 82 -1.59 12.01 -1.60
C VAL A 82 -0.89 10.69 -1.30
N VAL A 83 0.29 10.74 -0.70
CA VAL A 83 1.06 9.56 -0.30
C VAL A 83 0.79 9.25 1.17
N ASN A 84 0.43 8.01 1.47
CA ASN A 84 0.26 7.48 2.82
C ASN A 84 1.12 6.21 2.96
N THR A 85 2.33 6.36 3.47
CA THR A 85 3.38 5.33 3.42
C THR A 85 3.88 4.94 4.81
N ASN A 86 4.33 3.70 4.97
CA ASN A 86 4.98 3.24 6.19
C ASN A 86 6.49 3.55 6.25
N ARG A 87 7.00 4.40 5.35
CA ARG A 87 8.29 5.06 5.57
C ARG A 87 8.25 5.94 6.83
N SER A 88 9.39 6.11 7.48
CA SER A 88 9.44 6.83 8.76
C SER A 88 9.20 8.34 8.61
N SER A 89 8.44 8.94 9.52
CA SER A 89 8.32 10.40 9.62
C SER A 89 9.65 11.07 9.98
N ALA A 90 10.59 10.34 10.60
CA ALA A 90 11.94 10.82 10.86
C ALA A 90 12.77 11.03 9.57
N SER A 91 12.39 10.39 8.46
CA SER A 91 13.02 10.51 7.14
C SER A 91 12.10 11.25 6.13
N ALA A 92 11.19 12.10 6.62
CA ALA A 92 10.19 12.77 5.78
C ALA A 92 10.79 13.58 4.62
N ALA A 93 11.82 14.38 4.91
CA ALA A 93 12.50 15.19 3.91
C ALA A 93 13.17 14.32 2.83
N GLN A 94 13.78 13.20 3.23
CA GLN A 94 14.41 12.26 2.30
C GLN A 94 13.37 11.52 1.46
N THR A 95 12.23 11.14 2.06
CA THR A 95 11.13 10.53 1.31
C THR A 95 10.54 11.49 0.28
N ALA A 96 10.30 12.75 0.65
CA ALA A 96 9.85 13.77 -0.29
C ALA A 96 10.85 14.01 -1.43
N ALA A 97 12.14 14.12 -1.10
CA ALA A 97 13.21 14.26 -2.10
C ALA A 97 13.32 13.04 -3.03
N ALA A 98 13.14 11.82 -2.52
CA ALA A 98 13.15 10.60 -3.31
C ALA A 98 11.97 10.53 -4.29
N LEU A 99 10.75 10.90 -3.84
CA LEU A 99 9.58 11.01 -4.72
C LEU A 99 9.81 12.05 -5.83
N GLU A 100 10.36 13.21 -5.48
CA GLU A 100 10.65 14.27 -6.44
C GLU A 100 11.74 13.84 -7.44
N ALA A 101 12.83 13.25 -6.97
CA ALA A 101 13.93 12.73 -7.80
C ALA A 101 13.49 11.60 -8.74
N ALA A 102 12.51 10.78 -8.33
CA ALA A 102 11.88 9.77 -9.18
C ALA A 102 10.94 10.37 -10.25
N GLY A 103 10.74 11.69 -10.26
CA GLY A 103 9.86 12.39 -11.20
C GLY A 103 8.39 12.35 -10.83
N LEU A 104 8.04 11.95 -9.60
CA LEU A 104 6.65 11.83 -9.14
C LEU A 104 6.06 13.17 -8.70
N GLY A 105 6.89 14.21 -8.62
CA GLY A 105 6.53 15.58 -8.25
C GLY A 105 6.70 15.86 -6.76
N HIS A 106 6.37 17.08 -6.37
CA HIS A 106 6.53 17.57 -5.01
C HIS A 106 5.40 17.11 -4.09
N PHE A 107 5.74 16.66 -2.88
CA PHE A 107 4.81 16.27 -1.83
C PHE A 107 5.19 16.94 -0.50
N VAL A 108 4.20 17.42 0.24
CA VAL A 108 4.36 18.19 1.47
C VAL A 108 4.03 17.33 2.67
N HIS A 109 5.01 17.14 3.56
CA HIS A 109 4.81 16.38 4.81
C HIS A 109 3.68 16.98 5.66
N GLY A 110 2.76 16.14 6.11
CA GLY A 110 1.59 16.54 6.90
C GLY A 110 0.42 17.06 6.07
N ASP A 111 0.55 17.12 4.74
CA ASP A 111 -0.54 17.48 3.81
C ASP A 111 -0.72 16.42 2.70
N THR A 112 0.21 16.37 1.74
CA THR A 112 0.17 15.39 0.64
C THR A 112 1.14 14.22 0.83
N LEU A 113 1.92 14.22 1.92
CA LEU A 113 2.77 13.11 2.35
C LEU A 113 2.52 12.81 3.83
N LEU A 114 2.00 11.63 4.13
CA LEU A 114 1.73 11.13 5.48
C LEU A 114 2.56 9.86 5.73
N LEU A 115 3.29 9.84 6.83
CA LEU A 115 4.38 8.90 7.12
C LEU A 115 4.14 8.16 8.43
N GLN A 116 4.76 6.99 8.60
CA GLN A 116 4.68 6.23 9.85
C GLN A 116 5.34 7.02 10.97
N GLY A 117 4.59 7.27 12.04
CA GLY A 117 5.00 8.15 13.14
C GLY A 117 4.38 9.54 13.11
N ASP A 118 3.58 9.89 12.09
CA ASP A 118 2.71 11.07 12.13
C ASP A 118 1.48 10.85 13.02
N ASP A 119 1.17 9.59 13.33
CA ASP A 119 0.16 9.15 14.27
C ASP A 119 0.71 8.06 15.20
N ASP A 120 -0.10 7.62 16.15
CA ASP A 120 0.18 6.56 17.12
C ASP A 120 -0.29 5.16 16.66
N ALA A 121 -0.67 4.98 15.38
CA ALA A 121 -1.16 3.69 14.85
C ALA A 121 -0.04 2.73 14.42
N GLY A 122 1.23 3.14 14.54
CA GLY A 122 2.36 2.34 14.07
C GLY A 122 2.29 2.14 12.56
N SER A 123 2.28 0.89 12.08
CA SER A 123 2.17 0.58 10.65
C SER A 123 0.74 0.57 10.12
N GLY A 124 -0.26 0.77 10.98
CA GLY A 124 -1.64 1.01 10.57
C GLY A 124 -1.77 2.33 9.82
N LYS A 125 -2.65 2.38 8.83
CA LYS A 125 -2.84 3.52 7.93
C LYS A 125 -4.23 4.13 8.06
N ASP A 126 -5.17 3.55 8.81
CA ASP A 126 -6.55 4.09 8.93
C ASP A 126 -6.60 5.45 9.62
N LYS A 127 -5.74 5.70 10.63
CA LYS A 127 -5.67 7.01 11.29
C LYS A 127 -5.19 8.10 10.31
N ARG A 128 -4.08 7.88 9.60
CA ARG A 128 -3.65 8.75 8.48
C ARG A 128 -4.71 8.88 7.36
N ARG A 129 -5.39 7.80 6.95
CA ARG A 129 -6.49 7.88 5.98
C ARG A 129 -7.62 8.78 6.49
N ALA A 130 -7.96 8.72 7.77
CA ALA A 130 -8.95 9.63 8.36
C ALA A 130 -8.47 11.10 8.33
N THR A 131 -7.20 11.38 8.63
CA THR A 131 -6.60 12.71 8.49
C THR A 131 -6.69 13.23 7.05
N ILE A 132 -6.38 12.39 6.07
CA ILE A 132 -6.51 12.73 4.64
C ILE A 132 -7.98 13.01 4.29
N ALA A 133 -8.90 12.13 4.70
CA ALA A 133 -10.31 12.21 4.38
C ALA A 133 -11.03 13.39 5.07
N ALA A 134 -10.44 13.96 6.12
CA ALA A 134 -10.89 15.21 6.72
C ALA A 134 -10.67 16.41 5.80
N ARG A 135 -9.63 16.38 4.96
CA ARG A 135 -9.24 17.48 4.05
C ARG A 135 -9.65 17.24 2.60
N TYR A 136 -9.61 16.00 2.15
CA TYR A 136 -9.82 15.61 0.76
C TYR A 136 -11.04 14.71 0.58
N CYS A 137 -11.70 14.85 -0.58
CA CYS A 137 -12.61 13.86 -1.14
C CYS A 137 -11.78 12.75 -1.79
N VAL A 138 -11.49 11.68 -1.05
CA VAL A 138 -10.74 10.52 -1.56
C VAL A 138 -11.62 9.75 -2.55
N VAL A 139 -11.29 9.83 -3.84
CA VAL A 139 -12.05 9.19 -4.93
C VAL A 139 -11.46 7.85 -5.36
N ALA A 140 -10.20 7.59 -5.04
CA ALA A 140 -9.55 6.31 -5.27
C ALA A 140 -8.38 6.10 -4.31
N MET A 141 -7.95 4.84 -4.18
CA MET A 141 -6.76 4.41 -3.46
C MET A 141 -5.96 3.42 -4.31
N ALA A 142 -4.63 3.43 -4.17
CA ALA A 142 -3.76 2.45 -4.79
C ALA A 142 -2.64 2.02 -3.82
N GLY A 143 -2.27 0.75 -3.87
CA GLY A 143 -1.29 0.16 -2.96
C GLY A 143 -0.96 -1.27 -3.38
N ASP A 144 0.15 -1.82 -2.90
CA ASP A 144 0.57 -3.19 -3.15
C ASP A 144 0.08 -4.17 -2.07
N ASN A 145 -0.37 -3.64 -0.94
CA ASN A 145 -0.77 -4.40 0.24
C ASN A 145 -2.23 -4.13 0.58
N LEU A 146 -2.96 -5.16 1.03
CA LEU A 146 -4.35 -5.00 1.46
C LEU A 146 -4.51 -3.95 2.59
N GLY A 147 -3.49 -3.80 3.44
CA GLY A 147 -3.44 -2.77 4.49
C GLY A 147 -3.48 -1.33 3.99
N ASP A 148 -3.15 -1.09 2.71
CA ASP A 148 -3.22 0.23 2.09
C ASP A 148 -4.66 0.70 1.91
N PHE A 149 -5.60 -0.26 1.86
CA PHE A 149 -7.02 -0.02 1.69
C PHE A 149 -7.79 -0.04 3.02
N SER A 150 -7.42 -0.93 3.95
CA SER A 150 -7.96 -0.95 5.31
C SER A 150 -7.08 -1.73 6.29
N ASP A 151 -6.96 -1.24 7.52
CA ASP A 151 -6.17 -1.94 8.55
C ASP A 151 -6.81 -3.26 8.98
N GLN A 152 -8.11 -3.47 8.69
CA GLN A 152 -8.79 -4.75 8.94
C GLN A 152 -8.15 -5.93 8.22
N PHE A 153 -7.61 -5.72 7.01
CA PHE A 153 -6.91 -6.78 6.29
C PHE A 153 -5.57 -7.15 6.91
N ASN A 154 -5.00 -6.27 7.74
CA ASN A 154 -3.72 -6.47 8.41
C ASN A 154 -3.82 -6.61 9.93
N ALA A 155 -5.05 -6.76 10.46
CA ALA A 155 -5.27 -7.05 11.86
C ALA A 155 -4.52 -8.35 12.25
N LYS A 156 -3.81 -8.29 13.38
CA LYS A 156 -2.86 -9.34 13.79
C LYS A 156 -3.51 -10.67 14.10
N ASP A 157 -4.78 -10.62 14.49
CA ASP A 157 -5.64 -11.75 14.84
C ASP A 157 -6.37 -12.36 13.63
N VAL A 158 -6.27 -11.76 12.44
CA VAL A 158 -6.91 -12.25 11.21
C VAL A 158 -5.92 -13.13 10.42
N PRO A 159 -6.17 -14.46 10.30
CA PRO A 159 -5.30 -15.38 9.56
C PRO A 159 -5.27 -15.10 8.05
N LEU A 160 -4.21 -15.53 7.36
CA LEU A 160 -4.05 -15.29 5.92
C LEU A 160 -5.23 -15.77 5.07
N ALA A 161 -5.77 -16.96 5.35
CA ALA A 161 -6.95 -17.46 4.66
C ALA A 161 -8.15 -16.50 4.81
N GLN A 162 -8.41 -16.02 6.02
CA GLN A 162 -9.49 -15.07 6.27
C GLN A 162 -9.26 -13.72 5.60
N ARG A 163 -8.00 -13.25 5.48
CA ARG A 163 -7.68 -12.03 4.71
C ARG A 163 -8.05 -12.17 3.24
N ARG A 164 -7.81 -13.35 2.65
CA ARG A 164 -8.19 -13.66 1.26
C ARG A 164 -9.71 -13.65 1.11
N ASP A 165 -10.43 -14.27 2.06
CA ASP A 165 -11.89 -14.28 2.06
C ASP A 165 -12.48 -12.86 2.16
N LEU A 166 -11.92 -12.01 3.04
CA LEU A 166 -12.33 -10.61 3.17
C LEU A 166 -12.08 -9.82 1.89
N ALA A 167 -10.96 -10.04 1.21
CA ALA A 167 -10.63 -9.37 -0.05
C ALA A 167 -11.49 -9.85 -1.22
N ALA A 168 -11.93 -11.12 -1.19
CA ALA A 168 -12.78 -11.75 -2.20
C ALA A 168 -14.28 -11.64 -1.89
N ALA A 169 -14.67 -11.14 -0.72
CA ALA A 169 -16.06 -11.11 -0.25
C ALA A 169 -16.97 -10.37 -1.25
N GLN A 170 -17.96 -11.11 -1.78
CA GLN A 170 -18.96 -10.63 -2.73
C GLN A 170 -20.32 -10.40 -2.07
N GLY A 171 -21.27 -9.80 -2.80
CA GLY A 171 -22.70 -10.00 -2.56
C GLY A 171 -23.50 -8.84 -1.96
N ILE A 172 -22.90 -7.67 -1.74
CA ILE A 172 -23.64 -6.45 -1.30
C ILE A 172 -23.06 -5.22 -2.02
N GLU A 173 -23.90 -4.22 -2.28
CA GLU A 173 -23.46 -2.88 -2.66
C GLU A 173 -22.46 -2.35 -1.61
N GLY A 174 -21.26 -1.94 -2.04
CA GLY A 174 -20.17 -1.59 -1.13
C GLY A 174 -19.34 -2.79 -0.62
N SER A 175 -19.46 -3.97 -1.21
CA SER A 175 -18.51 -5.07 -1.01
C SER A 175 -17.11 -4.69 -1.50
N VAL A 176 -16.09 -5.17 -0.80
CA VAL A 176 -14.68 -4.96 -1.15
C VAL A 176 -14.38 -5.41 -2.58
N SER A 177 -14.92 -6.57 -3.00
CA SER A 177 -14.67 -7.12 -4.33
C SER A 177 -15.13 -6.19 -5.46
N ALA A 178 -16.16 -5.37 -5.22
CA ALA A 178 -16.69 -4.43 -6.21
C ALA A 178 -15.83 -3.17 -6.40
N LEU A 179 -14.86 -2.91 -5.51
CA LEU A 179 -13.98 -1.75 -5.55
C LEU A 179 -12.67 -2.00 -6.29
N TRP A 180 -12.23 -3.26 -6.38
CA TRP A 180 -11.02 -3.61 -7.11
C TRP A 180 -11.16 -3.22 -8.59
N GLY A 181 -10.21 -2.42 -9.08
CA GLY A 181 -10.24 -1.81 -10.41
C GLY A 181 -11.30 -0.69 -10.59
N ARG A 182 -12.09 -0.40 -9.55
CA ARG A 182 -13.20 0.57 -9.55
C ARG A 182 -13.06 1.56 -8.38
N GLY A 183 -11.86 2.06 -8.18
CA GLY A 183 -11.50 3.00 -7.11
C GLY A 183 -10.46 2.44 -6.15
N TRP A 184 -10.32 1.12 -6.03
CA TRP A 184 -9.20 0.48 -5.34
C TRP A 184 -8.31 -0.23 -6.36
N PHE A 185 -7.06 0.20 -6.50
CA PHE A 185 -6.12 -0.32 -7.48
C PHE A 185 -4.98 -1.05 -6.77
N LEU A 186 -5.06 -2.38 -6.73
CA LEU A 186 -4.05 -3.24 -6.13
C LEU A 186 -2.87 -3.45 -7.10
N MET A 187 -1.66 -3.19 -6.65
CA MET A 187 -0.41 -3.44 -7.38
C MET A 187 0.19 -4.79 -6.96
N PRO A 188 0.82 -5.54 -7.87
CA PRO A 188 1.44 -6.80 -7.51
C PRO A 188 2.80 -6.58 -6.84
N ASN A 189 2.94 -7.05 -5.59
CA ASN A 189 4.22 -7.19 -4.92
C ASN A 189 4.41 -8.65 -4.43
N PRO A 190 5.13 -9.48 -5.20
CA PRO A 190 5.43 -10.86 -4.82
C PRO A 190 6.72 -10.99 -3.99
N VAL A 191 7.41 -9.89 -3.69
CA VAL A 191 8.75 -9.91 -3.10
C VAL A 191 8.69 -9.87 -1.57
N TYR A 192 7.78 -9.07 -1.01
CA TYR A 192 7.57 -8.98 0.42
C TYR A 192 6.12 -8.65 0.77
N GLY A 193 5.82 -8.69 2.07
CA GLY A 193 4.55 -8.23 2.62
C GLY A 193 3.82 -9.32 3.40
N PRO A 194 2.68 -8.98 4.03
CA PRO A 194 1.90 -9.93 4.82
C PRO A 194 1.39 -11.13 4.00
N SER A 195 1.21 -10.97 2.69
CA SER A 195 0.73 -12.02 1.77
C SER A 195 1.63 -13.27 1.72
N ILE A 196 2.93 -13.11 1.99
CA ILE A 196 3.92 -14.18 1.98
C ILE A 196 4.55 -14.42 3.37
N ALA A 197 3.92 -13.91 4.43
CA ALA A 197 4.37 -14.10 5.80
C ALA A 197 3.73 -15.35 6.42
N GLY A 198 4.54 -16.33 6.82
CA GLY A 198 4.05 -17.56 7.45
C GLY A 198 4.86 -18.77 7.04
N ASP A 199 4.36 -19.95 7.37
CA ASP A 199 4.90 -21.22 6.89
C ASP A 199 4.32 -21.61 5.51
N ILE A 200 4.86 -22.69 4.94
CA ILE A 200 4.45 -23.21 3.64
C ILE A 200 2.98 -23.60 3.60
N ASP A 201 2.41 -24.08 4.71
CA ASP A 201 1.02 -24.53 4.76
C ASP A 201 0.04 -23.36 4.80
N THR A 202 0.42 -22.27 5.45
CA THR A 202 -0.36 -21.04 5.53
C THR A 202 -0.37 -20.28 4.20
N ILE A 203 0.80 -20.20 3.55
CA ILE A 203 0.95 -19.49 2.28
C ILE A 203 0.38 -20.34 1.13
N PHE A 204 0.69 -21.63 1.09
CA PHE A 204 0.30 -22.58 0.04
C PHE A 204 -0.56 -23.73 0.63
N PRO A 205 -1.85 -23.51 0.82
CA PRO A 205 -2.72 -24.53 1.39
C PRO A 205 -2.80 -25.76 0.44
N PRO A 206 -3.00 -26.99 0.96
CA PRO A 206 -2.89 -28.22 0.19
C PRO A 206 -3.68 -28.24 -1.13
N GLU A 207 -4.85 -27.62 -1.17
CA GLU A 207 -5.72 -27.52 -2.35
C GLU A 207 -5.11 -26.72 -3.52
N TRP A 208 -4.08 -25.91 -3.28
CA TRP A 208 -3.39 -25.11 -4.31
C TRP A 208 -2.01 -25.65 -4.65
N ARG A 209 -1.57 -26.72 -3.98
CA ARG A 209 -0.26 -27.31 -4.27
C ARG A 209 -0.28 -28.00 -5.60
N TRP A 210 0.75 -27.74 -6.39
CA TRP A 210 0.97 -28.36 -7.67
C TRP A 210 2.41 -28.88 -7.73
N MET A 211 2.57 -30.08 -8.29
CA MET A 211 3.87 -30.68 -8.60
C MET A 211 3.84 -31.21 -10.03
N PRO A 212 4.96 -31.12 -10.79
CA PRO A 212 5.07 -31.75 -12.10
C PRO A 212 4.79 -33.25 -12.03
N THR A 213 4.11 -33.80 -13.03
CA THR A 213 3.75 -35.24 -13.09
C THR A 213 4.91 -36.14 -13.51
N GLN A 214 5.97 -35.57 -14.08
CA GLN A 214 7.24 -36.25 -14.33
C GLN A 214 8.25 -35.71 -13.32
N GLY A 215 8.78 -36.60 -12.47
CA GLY A 215 9.66 -36.23 -11.37
C GLY A 215 10.84 -35.36 -11.82
N GLU A 216 11.20 -34.40 -10.97
CA GLU A 216 12.42 -33.61 -11.10
C GLU A 216 13.61 -34.59 -11.24
N GLN A 217 14.27 -34.60 -12.40
CA GLN A 217 15.58 -35.23 -12.58
C GLN A 217 16.67 -34.32 -12.02
#